data_AF-A0A9C9KZ90-F1
#
_entry.id   AF-A0A9C9KZ90-F1
#
_cell.length_a   1.000
_cell.length_b   1.000
_cell.length_c   1.000
_cell.angle_alpha   90.00
_cell.angle_beta   90.00
_cell.angle_gamma   90.00
#
_symmetry.space_group_name_H-M   'P 1'
#
loop_
_entity.id
_entity.type
_entity.pdbx_description
1 polymer ?
#
loop_
_entity_poly.entity_id
_entity_poly.type
_entity_poly.pdbx_seq_one_letter_code
_entity_poly.pdbx_strand_id
1 'polypeptide(L)'
;MSNKGRWYIKLGGSIKGPFPNKLIGRYLVLGRITEDVLVSQDKVHWSAIKSYPAMVPEVVKEAGTPQGKRALMLARIREDERSSLNRNAGESKSEAVERRDEEDPLIQLHRQMRDDVLDQYNKKPQIQILYYSVAGFIVLALAGVFIASNTTDDTPLADCDAPAQPDINWSGCNKQGEALRGRDLRGGDFRSAILQAADLSSARLQKSDLSYANLSQAILLSAQLQNTNMKGANLRQANLQGADLTAANLSYAELVGSQLQGAVLKQAIFDYAIWVNGETCLPGSTGECLIAIKP
;
A
#
# COMPACT_ATOMS: atom_id res chain seq x y z
N MET A 1 -50.55 49.14 13.18
CA MET A 1 -50.00 48.09 14.08
C MET A 1 -49.13 47.16 13.25
N SER A 2 -47.81 47.13 13.51
CA SER A 2 -46.82 46.45 12.65
C SER A 2 -46.87 44.93 12.84
N ASN A 3 -47.34 44.20 11.83
CA ASN A 3 -47.39 42.72 11.77
C ASN A 3 -46.00 42.10 11.54
N LYS A 4 -44.98 42.49 12.33
CA LYS A 4 -43.64 41.94 12.19
C LYS A 4 -43.69 40.41 12.37
N GLY A 5 -43.42 39.68 11.29
CA GLY A 5 -43.33 38.21 11.28
C GLY A 5 -44.66 37.45 11.17
N ARG A 6 -45.77 38.12 10.81
CA ARG A 6 -47.11 37.52 10.67
C ARG A 6 -47.63 37.67 9.25
N TRP A 7 -48.08 36.56 8.64
CA TRP A 7 -48.44 36.52 7.22
C TRP A 7 -49.84 35.94 6.99
N TYR A 8 -50.55 36.54 6.05
CA TYR A 8 -51.77 36.00 5.47
C TYR A 8 -51.41 35.14 4.26
N ILE A 9 -52.15 34.06 4.05
CA ILE A 9 -52.00 33.12 2.94
C ILE A 9 -53.28 33.17 2.08
N LYS A 10 -53.14 33.18 0.75
CA LYS A 10 -54.28 33.14 -0.19
C LYS A 10 -54.41 31.75 -0.82
N LEU A 11 -55.50 31.04 -0.53
CA LEU A 11 -55.80 29.70 -1.03
C LEU A 11 -57.18 29.68 -1.70
N GLY A 12 -57.24 29.40 -3.00
CA GLY A 12 -58.50 29.18 -3.73
C GLY A 12 -59.54 30.30 -3.56
N GLY A 13 -59.11 31.56 -3.46
CA GLY A 13 -59.98 32.73 -3.25
C GLY A 13 -60.20 33.14 -1.79
N SER A 14 -59.82 32.30 -0.81
CA SER A 14 -59.91 32.62 0.61
C SER A 14 -58.59 33.17 1.17
N ILE A 15 -58.66 34.18 2.05
CA ILE A 15 -57.51 34.72 2.79
C ILE A 15 -57.56 34.16 4.21
N LYS A 16 -56.50 33.47 4.62
CA LYS A 16 -56.36 32.88 5.98
C LYS A 16 -55.16 33.47 6.72
N GLY A 17 -55.24 33.55 8.04
CA GLY A 17 -54.16 34.06 8.91
C GLY A 17 -54.59 35.24 9.78
N PRO A 18 -53.64 35.95 10.40
CA PRO A 18 -52.20 35.86 10.15
C PRO A 18 -51.55 34.66 10.85
N PHE A 19 -50.57 34.04 10.19
CA PHE A 19 -49.78 32.93 10.70
C PHE A 19 -48.32 33.33 10.92
N PRO A 20 -47.63 32.77 11.93
CA PRO A 20 -46.20 32.96 12.10
C PRO A 20 -45.40 32.15 11.08
N ASN A 21 -44.18 32.60 10.72
CA ASN A 21 -43.29 31.92 9.77
C ASN A 21 -43.14 30.41 10.06
N LYS A 22 -42.97 30.04 11.33
CA LYS A 22 -42.79 28.64 11.75
C LYS A 22 -43.98 27.74 11.36
N LEU A 23 -45.20 28.26 11.44
CA LEU A 23 -46.40 27.49 11.09
C LEU A 23 -46.52 27.33 9.57
N ILE A 24 -46.12 28.33 8.80
CA ILE A 24 -46.10 28.26 7.33
C ILE A 24 -45.04 27.24 6.88
N GLY A 25 -43.85 27.28 7.47
CA GLY A 25 -42.82 26.27 7.25
C GLY A 25 -43.31 24.84 7.53
N ARG A 26 -44.06 24.64 8.62
CA ARG A 26 -44.68 23.34 8.94
C ARG A 26 -45.68 22.89 7.87
N TYR A 27 -46.51 23.79 7.34
CA TYR A 27 -47.45 23.46 6.28
C TYR A 27 -46.76 23.06 4.97
N LEU A 28 -45.61 23.67 4.65
CA LEU A 28 -44.78 23.28 3.50
C LEU A 28 -44.21 21.87 3.70
N VAL A 29 -43.64 21.58 4.88
CA VAL A 29 -43.11 20.23 5.20
C VAL A 29 -44.19 19.18 5.02
N LEU A 30 -45.38 19.42 5.58
CA LEU A 30 -46.54 18.53 5.50
C LEU A 30 -47.20 18.48 4.11
N GLY A 31 -46.74 19.29 3.15
CA GLY A 31 -47.32 19.33 1.79
C GLY A 31 -48.74 19.89 1.74
N ARG A 32 -49.18 20.64 2.76
CA ARG A 32 -50.52 21.24 2.83
C ARG A 32 -50.65 22.50 1.98
N ILE A 33 -49.52 23.16 1.72
CA ILE A 33 -49.37 24.30 0.83
C ILE A 33 -48.07 24.14 0.03
N THR A 34 -47.97 24.79 -1.12
CA THR A 34 -46.76 24.80 -1.96
C THR A 34 -46.05 26.15 -1.87
N GLU A 35 -44.80 26.20 -2.34
CA GLU A 35 -44.00 27.43 -2.35
C GLU A 35 -44.52 28.51 -3.31
N ASP A 36 -45.45 28.15 -4.20
CA ASP A 36 -46.09 29.04 -5.17
C ASP A 36 -47.27 29.81 -4.58
N VAL A 37 -47.73 29.42 -3.39
CA VAL A 37 -48.85 30.07 -2.71
C VAL A 37 -48.47 31.52 -2.35
N LEU A 38 -49.44 32.42 -2.50
CA LEU A 38 -49.23 33.85 -2.23
C LEU A 38 -49.38 34.18 -0.74
N VAL A 39 -48.45 34.99 -0.24
CA VAL A 39 -48.44 35.52 1.12
C VAL A 39 -48.36 37.04 1.15
N SER A 40 -48.91 37.64 2.20
CA SER A 40 -48.94 39.09 2.41
C SER A 40 -48.94 39.45 3.90
N GLN A 41 -48.30 40.55 4.28
CA GLN A 41 -48.37 41.08 5.66
C GLN A 41 -49.50 42.10 5.85
N ASP A 42 -49.92 42.77 4.76
CA ASP A 42 -50.86 43.88 4.75
C ASP A 42 -52.17 43.58 3.99
N LYS A 43 -52.28 42.40 3.38
CA LYS A 43 -53.38 41.93 2.49
C LYS A 43 -53.48 42.68 1.16
N VAL A 44 -52.56 43.61 0.87
CA VAL A 44 -52.55 44.42 -0.35
C VAL A 44 -51.44 43.93 -1.29
N HIS A 45 -50.22 43.78 -0.78
CA HIS A 45 -49.07 43.32 -1.56
C HIS A 45 -48.90 41.81 -1.39
N TRP A 46 -48.96 41.09 -2.50
CA TRP A 46 -48.92 39.62 -2.52
C TRP A 46 -47.70 39.13 -3.29
N SER A 47 -46.94 38.23 -2.65
CA SER A 47 -45.76 37.60 -3.25
C SER A 47 -45.77 36.10 -2.93
N ALA A 48 -45.18 35.28 -3.80
CA ALA A 48 -45.10 33.84 -3.58
C ALA A 48 -44.20 33.50 -2.38
N ILE A 49 -44.48 32.42 -1.66
CA ILE A 49 -43.66 31.98 -0.51
C ILE A 49 -42.18 31.81 -0.90
N LYS A 50 -41.89 31.27 -2.08
CA LYS A 50 -40.51 31.10 -2.59
C LYS A 50 -39.69 32.39 -2.67
N SER A 51 -40.32 33.57 -2.73
CA SER A 51 -39.57 34.83 -2.68
C SER A 51 -39.04 35.17 -1.28
N TYR A 52 -39.38 34.37 -0.26
CA TYR A 52 -38.92 34.53 1.12
C TYR A 52 -38.18 33.27 1.61
N PRO A 53 -36.89 33.12 1.31
CA PRO A 53 -36.12 31.90 1.64
C PRO A 53 -36.09 31.53 3.14
N ALA A 54 -36.27 32.52 4.02
CA ALA A 54 -36.36 32.30 5.47
C ALA A 54 -37.68 31.63 5.92
N MET A 55 -38.69 31.59 5.05
CA MET A 55 -39.97 30.92 5.32
C MET A 55 -39.98 29.46 4.86
N VAL A 56 -39.08 29.09 3.94
CA VAL A 56 -38.96 27.74 3.38
C VAL A 56 -37.93 26.96 4.18
N PRO A 57 -38.30 25.87 4.87
CA PRO A 57 -37.35 25.04 5.60
C PRO A 57 -36.35 24.35 4.68
N GLU A 58 -35.12 24.12 5.15
CA GLU A 58 -34.05 23.51 4.35
C GLU A 58 -34.42 22.13 3.79
N VAL A 59 -35.12 21.32 4.59
CA VAL A 59 -35.62 20.01 4.17
C VAL A 59 -36.61 20.08 2.99
N VAL A 60 -37.29 21.22 2.79
CA VAL A 60 -38.18 21.44 1.63
C VAL A 60 -37.35 21.86 0.42
N LYS A 61 -36.34 22.72 0.60
CA LYS A 61 -35.43 23.17 -0.47
C LYS A 61 -34.65 22.01 -1.09
N GLU A 62 -34.21 21.06 -0.27
CA GLU A 62 -33.37 19.93 -0.71
C GLU A 62 -34.17 18.79 -1.37
N ALA A 63 -35.51 18.85 -1.35
CA ALA A 63 -36.40 17.79 -1.81
C ALA A 63 -36.28 17.42 -3.30
N GLY A 64 -35.52 18.18 -4.09
CA GLY A 64 -35.18 17.84 -5.47
C GLY A 64 -34.23 16.64 -5.62
N THR A 65 -33.46 16.29 -4.58
CA THR A 65 -32.48 15.19 -4.62
C THR A 65 -33.04 13.89 -4.00
N PRO A 66 -32.54 12.69 -4.36
CA PRO A 66 -32.97 11.44 -3.72
C PRO A 66 -32.77 11.43 -2.19
N GLN A 67 -31.70 12.06 -1.70
CA GLN A 67 -31.40 12.19 -0.28
C GLN A 67 -32.37 13.18 0.40
N GLY A 68 -32.63 14.33 -0.24
CA GLY A 68 -33.59 15.31 0.27
C GLY A 68 -35.05 14.84 0.24
N LYS A 69 -35.45 14.00 -0.75
CA LYS A 69 -36.77 13.34 -0.74
C LYS A 69 -36.95 12.45 0.50
N ARG A 70 -35.92 11.71 0.89
CA ARG A 70 -35.92 10.89 2.12
C ARG A 70 -35.97 11.77 3.37
N ALA A 71 -35.18 12.84 3.41
CA ALA A 71 -35.18 13.79 4.54
C ALA A 71 -36.55 14.47 4.73
N LEU A 72 -37.19 14.89 3.64
CA LEU A 72 -38.54 15.48 3.66
C LEU A 72 -39.59 14.44 4.12
N MET A 73 -39.50 13.20 3.66
CA MET A 73 -40.39 12.11 4.10
C MET A 73 -40.28 11.88 5.62
N LEU A 74 -39.07 11.82 6.17
CA LEU A 74 -38.85 11.67 7.61
C LEU A 74 -39.35 12.89 8.40
N ALA A 75 -39.18 14.11 7.86
CA ALA A 75 -39.70 15.33 8.49
C ALA A 75 -41.24 15.33 8.57
N ARG A 76 -41.93 14.82 7.54
CA ARG A 76 -43.40 14.65 7.56
C ARG A 76 -43.86 13.70 8.66
N ILE A 77 -43.24 12.53 8.74
CA ILE A 77 -43.57 11.50 9.75
C ILE A 77 -43.46 12.09 11.18
N ARG A 78 -42.35 12.76 11.49
CA ARG A 78 -42.13 13.39 12.81
C ARG A 78 -43.18 14.46 13.14
N GLU A 79 -43.64 15.21 12.15
CA GLU A 79 -44.63 16.28 12.35
C GLU A 79 -46.05 15.74 12.57
N ASP A 80 -46.38 14.59 11.96
CA ASP A 80 -47.65 13.89 12.17
C ASP A 80 -47.69 13.16 13.52
N GLU A 81 -46.58 12.53 13.95
CA GLU A 81 -46.46 11.92 15.28
C GLU A 81 -46.74 12.95 16.40
N ARG A 82 -46.14 14.14 16.31
CA ARG A 82 -46.42 15.25 17.26
C ARG A 82 -47.87 15.70 17.23
N SER A 83 -48.57 15.58 16.10
CA SER A 83 -49.99 15.95 16.00
C SER A 83 -50.91 14.90 16.62
N SER A 84 -50.51 13.62 16.61
CA SER A 84 -51.29 12.52 17.20
C SER A 84 -51.30 12.59 18.74
N LEU A 85 -50.18 12.93 19.35
CA LEU A 85 -50.04 13.07 20.81
C LEU A 85 -50.91 14.21 21.39
N ASN A 86 -51.19 15.25 20.61
CA ASN A 86 -52.05 16.37 21.02
C ASN A 86 -53.55 16.09 20.89
N ARG A 87 -53.98 15.01 20.21
CA ARG A 87 -55.40 14.64 20.13
C ARG A 87 -55.91 13.91 21.38
N ASN A 88 -55.02 13.39 22.22
CA ASN A 88 -55.38 12.65 23.44
C ASN A 88 -55.44 13.53 24.71
N ALA A 89 -55.28 14.85 24.59
CA ALA A 89 -55.40 15.77 25.72
C ALA A 89 -56.85 16.27 25.87
N GLY A 90 -57.77 15.35 26.15
CA GLY A 90 -59.15 15.72 26.45
C GLY A 90 -60.14 14.56 26.44
N GLU A 91 -60.02 13.60 27.35
CA GLU A 91 -61.18 13.01 28.03
C GLU A 91 -60.80 12.07 29.20
N SER A 92 -61.43 12.39 30.32
CA SER A 92 -61.82 11.58 31.49
C SER A 92 -61.38 10.12 31.65
N LYS A 93 -60.81 9.84 32.85
CA LYS A 93 -60.89 8.64 33.71
C LYS A 93 -61.64 7.40 33.16
N SER A 94 -60.98 6.24 33.18
CA SER A 94 -61.38 5.09 34.03
C SER A 94 -60.36 3.95 34.00
N GLU A 95 -60.11 3.41 35.20
CA GLU A 95 -59.73 2.03 35.58
C GLU A 95 -59.21 1.05 34.53
N ALA A 96 -58.04 0.50 34.87
CA ALA A 96 -57.34 -0.57 34.17
C ALA A 96 -58.17 -1.86 34.14
N VAL A 97 -58.70 -2.16 32.96
CA VAL A 97 -59.03 -3.52 32.55
C VAL A 97 -58.00 -3.88 31.48
N GLU A 98 -57.15 -4.86 31.77
CA GLU A 98 -56.17 -5.39 30.82
C GLU A 98 -56.91 -6.19 29.72
N ARG A 99 -57.54 -5.49 28.78
CA ARG A 99 -57.94 -6.04 27.48
C ARG A 99 -56.76 -5.82 26.54
N ARG A 100 -55.85 -6.79 26.44
CA ARG A 100 -54.94 -6.83 25.30
C ARG A 100 -55.75 -7.31 24.11
N ASP A 101 -56.35 -6.38 23.39
CA ASP A 101 -56.83 -6.63 22.03
C ASP A 101 -55.62 -7.07 21.18
N GLU A 102 -55.85 -7.96 20.21
CA GLU A 102 -54.83 -8.41 19.27
C GLU A 102 -54.19 -7.17 18.61
N GLU A 103 -52.88 -7.00 18.77
CA GLU A 103 -52.18 -5.84 18.22
C GLU A 103 -52.31 -5.82 16.70
N ASP A 104 -52.67 -4.66 16.16
CA ASP A 104 -52.76 -4.44 14.72
C ASP A 104 -51.46 -4.93 14.02
N PRO A 105 -51.56 -5.80 13.00
CA PRO A 105 -50.41 -6.34 12.28
C PRO A 105 -49.44 -5.26 11.78
N LEU A 106 -49.94 -4.06 11.48
CA LEU A 106 -49.14 -2.92 11.04
C LEU A 106 -48.26 -2.35 12.16
N ILE A 107 -48.75 -2.40 13.41
CA ILE A 107 -48.00 -1.99 14.60
C ILE A 107 -46.90 -3.01 14.92
N GLN A 108 -47.19 -4.31 14.78
CA GLN A 108 -46.18 -5.36 14.92
C GLN A 108 -45.08 -5.24 13.87
N LEU A 109 -45.44 -5.04 12.59
CA LEU A 109 -44.48 -4.86 11.51
C LEU A 109 -43.60 -3.63 11.73
N HIS A 110 -44.18 -2.53 12.21
CA HIS A 110 -43.42 -1.32 12.50
C HIS A 110 -42.37 -1.55 13.60
N ARG A 111 -42.72 -2.29 14.66
CA ARG A 111 -41.76 -2.65 15.72
C ARG A 111 -40.66 -3.55 15.18
N GLN A 112 -41.01 -4.58 14.41
CA GLN A 112 -40.02 -5.47 13.81
C GLN A 112 -39.03 -4.69 12.92
N MET A 113 -39.52 -3.79 12.05
CA MET A 113 -38.63 -2.98 11.22
C MET A 113 -37.77 -2.02 12.03
N ARG A 114 -38.31 -1.44 13.11
CA ARG A 114 -37.52 -0.59 14.02
C ARG A 114 -36.41 -1.39 14.68
N ASP A 115 -36.73 -2.57 15.18
CA ASP A 115 -35.78 -3.42 15.90
C ASP A 115 -34.72 -3.98 14.93
N ASP A 116 -35.07 -4.30 13.68
CA ASP A 116 -34.12 -4.66 12.60
C ASP A 116 -33.17 -3.52 12.24
N VAL A 117 -33.68 -2.29 12.16
CA VAL A 117 -32.83 -1.10 11.90
C VAL A 117 -31.88 -0.84 13.07
N LEU A 118 -32.37 -1.00 14.30
CA LEU A 118 -31.54 -0.87 15.50
C LEU A 118 -30.48 -1.98 15.58
N ASP A 119 -30.80 -3.22 15.19
CA ASP A 119 -29.83 -4.32 15.12
C ASP A 119 -28.77 -4.08 14.05
N GLN A 120 -29.17 -3.59 12.86
CA GLN A 120 -28.22 -3.18 11.82
C GLN A 120 -27.28 -2.06 12.29
N TYR A 121 -27.77 -1.12 13.10
CA TYR A 121 -26.97 -0.01 13.62
C TYR A 121 -26.08 -0.41 14.80
N ASN A 122 -26.52 -1.36 15.63
CA ASN A 122 -25.76 -1.87 16.78
C ASN A 122 -24.70 -2.92 16.41
N LYS A 123 -24.70 -3.44 15.17
CA LYS A 123 -23.56 -4.17 14.61
C LYS A 123 -22.40 -3.20 14.37
N LYS A 124 -21.67 -2.84 15.44
CA LYS A 124 -20.34 -2.25 15.32
C LYS A 124 -19.48 -3.20 14.49
N PRO A 125 -18.98 -2.79 13.31
CA PRO A 125 -18.05 -3.64 12.59
C PRO A 125 -16.76 -3.74 13.44
N GLN A 126 -16.04 -4.86 13.33
CA GLN A 126 -14.78 -5.16 14.02
C GLN A 126 -13.60 -4.22 13.66
N ILE A 127 -13.86 -2.95 13.33
CA ILE A 127 -12.90 -1.93 12.92
C ILE A 127 -11.89 -1.63 14.04
N GLN A 128 -12.29 -1.76 15.31
CA GLN A 128 -11.41 -1.46 16.44
C GLN A 128 -10.24 -2.47 16.55
N ILE A 129 -10.52 -3.77 16.36
CA ILE A 129 -9.49 -4.81 16.36
C ILE A 129 -8.57 -4.63 15.14
N LEU A 130 -9.15 -4.34 13.97
CA LEU A 130 -8.39 -4.08 12.75
C LEU A 130 -7.47 -2.85 12.90
N TYR A 131 -7.93 -1.80 13.58
CA TYR A 131 -7.14 -0.59 13.85
C TYR A 131 -5.93 -0.90 14.73
N TYR A 132 -6.12 -1.66 15.82
CA TYR A 132 -5.01 -2.06 16.67
C TYR A 132 -4.06 -3.06 16.00
N SER A 133 -4.56 -3.97 15.15
CA SER A 133 -3.70 -4.88 14.38
C SER A 133 -2.88 -4.15 13.34
N VAL A 134 -3.47 -3.18 12.63
CA VAL A 134 -2.75 -2.34 11.64
C VAL A 134 -1.75 -1.42 12.33
N ALA A 135 -2.14 -0.76 13.42
CA ALA A 135 -1.23 0.09 14.20
C ALA A 135 -0.08 -0.72 14.81
N GLY A 136 -0.35 -1.90 15.35
CA GLY A 136 0.68 -2.81 15.86
C GLY A 136 1.64 -3.29 14.77
N PHE A 137 1.13 -3.60 13.58
CA PHE A 137 1.96 -3.97 12.44
C PHE A 137 2.84 -2.81 11.97
N ILE A 138 2.32 -1.57 11.96
CA ILE A 138 3.09 -0.37 11.63
C ILE A 138 4.20 -0.14 12.65
N VAL A 139 3.92 -0.27 13.96
CA VAL A 139 4.93 -0.13 15.01
C VAL A 139 6.01 -1.20 14.89
N LEU A 140 5.62 -2.46 14.63
CA LEU A 140 6.58 -3.55 14.42
C LEU A 140 7.39 -3.38 13.14
N ALA A 141 6.78 -2.88 12.06
CA ALA A 141 7.48 -2.55 10.82
C ALA A 141 8.48 -1.40 11.02
N LEU A 142 8.07 -0.34 11.73
CA LEU A 142 8.95 0.78 12.07
C LEU A 142 10.07 0.36 13.04
N ALA A 143 9.79 -0.50 14.01
CA ALA A 143 10.79 -1.11 14.89
C ALA A 143 11.75 -2.01 14.10
N GLY A 144 11.24 -2.80 13.14
CA GLY A 144 12.05 -3.62 12.25
C GLY A 144 12.95 -2.79 11.35
N VAL A 145 12.44 -1.67 10.79
CA VAL A 145 13.24 -0.69 10.04
C VAL A 145 14.27 -0.02 10.93
N PHE A 146 13.92 0.31 12.18
CA PHE A 146 14.85 0.91 13.14
C PHE A 146 15.95 -0.07 13.57
N ILE A 147 15.62 -1.35 13.77
CA ILE A 147 16.59 -2.42 14.03
C ILE A 147 17.48 -2.63 12.80
N ALA A 148 16.90 -2.68 11.60
CA ALA A 148 17.65 -2.81 10.35
C ALA A 148 18.51 -1.57 10.02
N SER A 149 18.13 -0.37 10.47
CA SER A 149 18.96 0.83 10.32
C SER A 149 20.06 0.93 11.38
N ASN A 150 19.99 0.11 12.44
CA ASN A 150 20.99 0.04 13.51
C ASN A 150 21.91 -1.17 13.38
N THR A 151 21.82 -1.95 12.29
CA THR A 151 22.94 -2.83 11.93
C THR A 151 24.06 -1.92 11.45
N THR A 152 24.98 -1.59 12.35
CA THR A 152 26.31 -1.15 11.94
C THR A 152 26.86 -2.26 11.07
N ASP A 153 26.99 -1.97 9.78
CA ASP A 153 27.61 -2.86 8.82
C ASP A 153 29.08 -2.97 9.24
N ASP A 154 29.38 -3.90 10.15
CA ASP A 154 30.74 -4.27 10.57
C ASP A 154 31.46 -5.01 9.42
N THR A 155 31.16 -4.66 8.17
CA THR A 155 32.01 -4.99 7.05
C THR A 155 33.34 -4.31 7.31
N PRO A 156 34.45 -5.08 7.41
CA PRO A 156 35.77 -4.48 7.49
C PRO A 156 35.90 -3.45 6.36
N LEU A 157 36.34 -2.24 6.68
CA LEU A 157 36.61 -1.24 5.65
C LEU A 157 37.66 -1.80 4.69
N ALA A 158 37.45 -1.64 3.39
CA ALA A 158 38.43 -2.04 2.39
C ALA A 158 39.73 -1.23 2.59
N ASP A 159 40.87 -1.89 2.55
CA ASP A 159 42.19 -1.31 2.71
C ASP A 159 42.97 -1.43 1.40
N CYS A 160 42.69 -0.52 0.47
CA CYS A 160 43.28 -0.55 -0.87
C CYS A 160 44.79 -0.26 -0.91
N ASP A 161 45.35 0.31 0.16
CA ASP A 161 46.75 0.70 0.24
C ASP A 161 47.61 -0.35 0.97
N ALA A 162 47.00 -1.24 1.75
CA ALA A 162 47.71 -2.34 2.37
C ALA A 162 48.39 -3.25 1.33
N PRO A 163 49.59 -3.78 1.66
CA PRO A 163 50.30 -4.69 0.79
C PRO A 163 49.60 -6.05 0.68
N ALA A 164 49.91 -6.79 -0.39
CA ALA A 164 49.42 -8.15 -0.60
C ALA A 164 49.74 -9.06 0.61
N GLN A 165 48.69 -9.54 1.28
CA GLN A 165 48.77 -10.45 2.42
C GLN A 165 47.51 -11.33 2.49
N PRO A 166 47.52 -12.44 3.25
CA PRO A 166 46.31 -13.23 3.53
C PRO A 166 45.21 -12.39 4.16
N ASP A 167 43.96 -12.78 3.91
CA ASP A 167 42.75 -12.18 4.48
C ASP A 167 42.62 -10.67 4.23
N ILE A 168 43.35 -10.15 3.23
CA ILE A 168 43.30 -8.74 2.85
C ILE A 168 41.93 -8.39 2.30
N ASN A 169 41.41 -7.23 2.70
CA ASN A 169 40.18 -6.70 2.13
C ASN A 169 40.49 -5.62 1.08
N TRP A 170 40.42 -6.01 -0.18
CA TRP A 170 40.47 -5.13 -1.35
C TRP A 170 39.13 -5.06 -2.09
N SER A 171 38.01 -5.27 -1.38
CA SER A 171 36.67 -5.15 -1.96
C SER A 171 36.48 -3.78 -2.60
N GLY A 172 36.15 -3.76 -3.91
CA GLY A 172 35.95 -2.54 -4.70
C GLY A 172 37.23 -1.75 -5.03
N CYS A 173 38.41 -2.22 -4.63
CA CYS A 173 39.67 -1.50 -4.88
C CYS A 173 40.08 -1.57 -6.36
N ASN A 174 40.78 -0.52 -6.82
CA ASN A 174 41.43 -0.52 -8.13
C ASN A 174 42.87 -1.03 -8.01
N LYS A 175 43.12 -2.22 -8.56
CA LYS A 175 44.40 -2.92 -8.61
C LYS A 175 44.75 -3.32 -10.05
N GLN A 176 44.32 -2.49 -11.01
CA GLN A 176 44.54 -2.72 -12.44
C GLN A 176 46.03 -2.79 -12.76
N GLY A 177 46.46 -3.84 -13.46
CA GLY A 177 47.85 -4.03 -13.88
C GLY A 177 48.83 -4.30 -12.73
N GLU A 178 48.35 -4.55 -11.51
CA GLU A 178 49.24 -4.72 -10.35
C GLU A 178 50.05 -6.03 -10.46
N ALA A 179 51.31 -5.97 -10.03
CA ALA A 179 52.23 -7.10 -10.04
C ALA A 179 52.09 -7.94 -8.75
N LEU A 180 51.17 -8.90 -8.80
CA LEU A 180 50.79 -9.79 -7.68
C LEU A 180 51.32 -11.23 -7.86
N ARG A 181 52.31 -11.42 -8.75
CA ARG A 181 52.93 -12.71 -9.05
C ARG A 181 53.45 -13.39 -7.78
N GLY A 182 53.00 -14.62 -7.56
CA GLY A 182 53.42 -15.47 -6.43
C GLY A 182 52.97 -14.96 -5.06
N ARG A 183 52.14 -13.92 -4.97
CA ARG A 183 51.69 -13.37 -3.68
C ARG A 183 50.73 -14.30 -2.97
N ASP A 184 50.75 -14.22 -1.64
CA ASP A 184 49.80 -14.90 -0.78
C ASP A 184 48.61 -13.99 -0.48
N LEU A 185 47.46 -14.35 -1.06
CA LEU A 185 46.19 -13.61 -1.02
C LEU A 185 45.04 -14.54 -0.57
N ARG A 186 45.38 -15.64 0.12
CA ARG A 186 44.40 -16.62 0.62
C ARG A 186 43.39 -15.95 1.53
N GLY A 187 42.12 -16.33 1.39
CA GLY A 187 41.03 -15.78 2.20
C GLY A 187 40.72 -14.30 1.95
N GLY A 188 41.42 -13.64 1.03
CA GLY A 188 41.21 -12.22 0.74
C GLY A 188 39.83 -11.94 0.15
N ASP A 189 39.33 -10.75 0.44
CA ASP A 189 38.10 -10.20 -0.10
C ASP A 189 38.44 -9.24 -1.24
N PHE A 190 38.10 -9.63 -2.46
CA PHE A 190 38.30 -8.88 -3.69
C PHE A 190 36.97 -8.66 -4.42
N ARG A 191 35.84 -8.69 -3.69
CA ARG A 191 34.51 -8.50 -4.27
C ARG A 191 34.47 -7.20 -5.05
N SER A 192 34.02 -7.25 -6.30
CA SER A 192 33.94 -6.08 -7.19
C SER A 192 35.28 -5.34 -7.41
N ALA A 193 36.43 -5.93 -7.07
CA ALA A 193 37.73 -5.30 -7.29
C ALA A 193 38.06 -5.20 -8.79
N ILE A 194 38.83 -4.18 -9.17
CA ILE A 194 39.34 -4.01 -10.54
C ILE A 194 40.75 -4.60 -10.58
N LEU A 195 40.88 -5.81 -11.10
CA LEU A 195 42.13 -6.55 -11.29
C LEU A 195 42.45 -6.74 -12.78
N GLN A 196 41.90 -5.88 -13.64
CA GLN A 196 42.10 -5.94 -15.08
C GLN A 196 43.59 -5.91 -15.40
N ALA A 197 44.05 -6.82 -16.26
CA ALA A 197 45.45 -6.96 -16.66
C ALA A 197 46.46 -7.16 -15.51
N ALA A 198 46.02 -7.47 -14.28
CA ALA A 198 46.92 -7.76 -13.16
C ALA A 198 47.71 -9.06 -13.41
N ASP A 199 48.97 -9.10 -12.96
CA ASP A 199 49.77 -10.33 -12.97
C ASP A 199 49.59 -11.08 -11.65
N LEU A 200 48.73 -12.08 -11.66
CA LEU A 200 48.45 -13.02 -10.58
C LEU A 200 49.10 -14.39 -10.82
N SER A 201 50.13 -14.46 -11.68
CA SER A 201 50.81 -15.71 -12.00
C SER A 201 51.31 -16.39 -10.73
N SER A 202 50.95 -17.66 -10.53
CA SER A 202 51.31 -18.45 -9.35
C SER A 202 50.87 -17.86 -8.01
N ALA A 203 49.96 -16.89 -8.00
CA ALA A 203 49.40 -16.33 -6.77
C ALA A 203 48.57 -17.39 -6.02
N ARG A 204 48.52 -17.27 -4.69
CA ARG A 204 47.76 -18.15 -3.82
C ARG A 204 46.49 -17.43 -3.39
N LEU A 205 45.37 -17.84 -3.96
CA LEU A 205 44.07 -17.21 -3.79
C LEU A 205 43.06 -18.15 -3.13
N GLN A 206 43.49 -19.26 -2.52
CA GLN A 206 42.55 -20.24 -1.99
C GLN A 206 41.55 -19.61 -1.03
N LYS A 207 40.27 -19.98 -1.19
CA LYS A 207 39.16 -19.49 -0.37
C LYS A 207 38.93 -17.97 -0.43
N SER A 208 39.51 -17.26 -1.39
CA SER A 208 39.23 -15.84 -1.59
C SER A 208 37.85 -15.61 -2.20
N ASP A 209 37.29 -14.43 -1.97
CA ASP A 209 36.08 -13.96 -2.67
C ASP A 209 36.47 -12.95 -3.75
N LEU A 210 36.30 -13.34 -5.01
CA LEU A 210 36.51 -12.56 -6.23
C LEU A 210 35.17 -12.33 -6.96
N SER A 211 34.03 -12.47 -6.26
CA SER A 211 32.73 -12.31 -6.89
C SER A 211 32.58 -10.91 -7.47
N TYR A 212 32.06 -10.85 -8.70
CA TYR A 212 31.90 -9.62 -9.48
C TYR A 212 33.21 -8.84 -9.76
N ALA A 213 34.39 -9.41 -9.47
CA ALA A 213 35.66 -8.77 -9.78
C ALA A 213 35.88 -8.68 -11.29
N ASN A 214 36.55 -7.60 -11.73
CA ASN A 214 37.01 -7.46 -13.10
C ASN A 214 38.44 -8.01 -13.24
N LEU A 215 38.57 -9.22 -13.75
CA LEU A 215 39.83 -9.92 -14.05
C LEU A 215 40.09 -9.99 -15.57
N SER A 216 39.45 -9.12 -16.37
CA SER A 216 39.64 -9.14 -17.82
C SER A 216 41.12 -8.95 -18.15
N GLN A 217 41.64 -9.76 -19.08
CA GLN A 217 43.05 -9.78 -19.49
C GLN A 217 44.06 -10.06 -18.35
N ALA A 218 43.62 -10.47 -17.15
CA ALA A 218 44.53 -10.81 -16.06
C ALA A 218 45.35 -12.07 -16.38
N ILE A 219 46.57 -12.14 -15.85
CA ILE A 219 47.46 -13.29 -16.00
C ILE A 219 47.37 -14.13 -14.71
N LEU A 220 46.71 -15.28 -14.79
CA LEU A 220 46.49 -16.22 -13.68
C LEU A 220 47.23 -17.54 -13.92
N LEU A 221 48.36 -17.49 -14.66
CA LEU A 221 49.16 -18.66 -15.02
C LEU A 221 49.58 -19.45 -13.76
N SER A 222 49.16 -20.70 -13.67
CA SER A 222 49.41 -21.58 -12.51
C SER A 222 48.95 -21.03 -11.16
N ALA A 223 47.97 -20.12 -11.13
CA ALA A 223 47.40 -19.59 -9.89
C ALA A 223 46.65 -20.69 -9.11
N GLN A 224 46.68 -20.59 -7.78
CA GLN A 224 46.00 -21.53 -6.88
C GLN A 224 44.67 -20.95 -6.45
N LEU A 225 43.59 -21.32 -7.13
CA LEU A 225 42.23 -20.77 -7.01
C LEU A 225 41.25 -21.77 -6.36
N GLN A 226 41.75 -22.73 -5.59
CA GLN A 226 40.88 -23.77 -5.03
C GLN A 226 39.87 -23.17 -4.04
N ASN A 227 38.60 -23.58 -4.16
CA ASN A 227 37.49 -23.09 -3.33
C ASN A 227 37.28 -21.57 -3.39
N THR A 228 37.66 -20.90 -4.48
CA THR A 228 37.41 -19.46 -4.64
C THR A 228 35.98 -19.18 -5.06
N ASN A 229 35.42 -18.06 -4.61
CA ASN A 229 34.16 -17.54 -5.13
C ASN A 229 34.45 -16.54 -6.25
N MET A 230 34.22 -16.89 -7.51
CA MET A 230 34.35 -16.00 -8.68
C MET A 230 32.99 -15.81 -9.37
N LYS A 231 31.90 -15.89 -8.61
CA LYS A 231 30.55 -15.71 -9.14
C LYS A 231 30.44 -14.35 -9.84
N GLY A 232 29.98 -14.34 -11.09
CA GLY A 232 29.81 -13.11 -11.86
C GLY A 232 31.11 -12.37 -12.20
N ALA A 233 32.28 -12.97 -11.99
CA ALA A 233 33.55 -12.34 -12.32
C ALA A 233 33.73 -12.19 -13.84
N ASN A 234 34.34 -11.09 -14.27
CA ASN A 234 34.72 -10.88 -15.66
C ASN A 234 36.13 -11.44 -15.89
N LEU A 235 36.26 -12.57 -16.58
CA LEU A 235 37.50 -13.26 -16.93
C LEU A 235 37.79 -13.22 -18.44
N ARG A 236 37.18 -12.27 -19.16
CA ARG A 236 37.35 -12.16 -20.62
C ARG A 236 38.82 -12.02 -20.97
N GLN A 237 39.29 -12.85 -21.90
CA GLN A 237 40.69 -12.87 -22.35
C GLN A 237 41.73 -13.11 -21.24
N ALA A 238 41.34 -13.60 -20.05
CA ALA A 238 42.27 -13.93 -18.99
C ALA A 238 43.10 -15.19 -19.32
N ASN A 239 44.34 -15.24 -18.83
CA ASN A 239 45.19 -16.41 -18.97
C ASN A 239 45.14 -17.28 -17.71
N LEU A 240 44.37 -18.36 -17.72
CA LEU A 240 44.19 -19.32 -16.63
C LEU A 240 44.97 -20.63 -16.89
N GLN A 241 45.96 -20.63 -17.78
CA GLN A 241 46.71 -21.85 -18.10
C GLN A 241 47.35 -22.43 -16.84
N GLY A 242 47.21 -23.74 -16.63
CA GLY A 242 47.72 -24.44 -15.45
C GLY A 242 47.12 -24.03 -14.10
N ALA A 243 46.14 -23.12 -14.06
CA ALA A 243 45.51 -22.69 -12.83
C ALA A 243 44.69 -23.82 -12.20
N ASP A 244 44.69 -23.91 -10.87
CA ASP A 244 43.89 -24.90 -10.17
C ASP A 244 42.61 -24.26 -9.63
N LEU A 245 41.51 -24.55 -10.32
CA LEU A 245 40.15 -24.07 -10.07
C LEU A 245 39.31 -25.10 -9.29
N THR A 246 39.95 -26.07 -8.63
CA THR A 246 39.22 -27.14 -7.92
C THR A 246 38.20 -26.57 -6.94
N ALA A 247 36.93 -26.97 -7.10
CA ALA A 247 35.80 -26.50 -6.31
C ALA A 247 35.59 -24.96 -6.32
N ALA A 248 36.12 -24.24 -7.31
CA ALA A 248 35.84 -22.82 -7.48
C ALA A 248 34.42 -22.58 -8.01
N ASN A 249 33.77 -21.51 -7.57
CA ASN A 249 32.46 -21.11 -8.08
C ASN A 249 32.60 -20.02 -9.14
N LEU A 250 32.41 -20.36 -10.41
CA LEU A 250 32.40 -19.45 -11.56
C LEU A 250 30.99 -19.26 -12.14
N SER A 251 29.94 -19.48 -11.33
CA SER A 251 28.57 -19.27 -11.79
C SER A 251 28.39 -17.84 -12.30
N TYR A 252 27.72 -17.65 -13.45
CA TYR A 252 27.54 -16.35 -14.11
C TYR A 252 28.82 -15.62 -14.52
N ALA A 253 30.00 -16.24 -14.46
CA ALA A 253 31.24 -15.60 -14.87
C ALA A 253 31.36 -15.47 -16.41
N GLU A 254 32.11 -14.49 -16.89
CA GLU A 254 32.40 -14.32 -18.32
C GLU A 254 33.80 -14.81 -18.68
N LEU A 255 33.92 -15.93 -19.37
CA LEU A 255 35.19 -16.56 -19.75
C LEU A 255 35.56 -16.39 -21.23
N VAL A 256 34.83 -15.56 -22.00
CA VAL A 256 35.03 -15.41 -23.46
C VAL A 256 36.50 -15.13 -23.80
N GLY A 257 37.09 -16.00 -24.61
CA GLY A 257 38.48 -15.89 -25.04
C GLY A 257 39.54 -16.15 -23.95
N SER A 258 39.15 -16.61 -22.76
CA SER A 258 40.11 -17.02 -21.73
C SER A 258 40.83 -18.33 -22.10
N GLN A 259 42.04 -18.48 -21.59
CA GLN A 259 42.92 -19.61 -21.89
C GLN A 259 42.96 -20.57 -20.71
N LEU A 260 42.42 -21.79 -20.88
CA LEU A 260 42.28 -22.79 -19.80
C LEU A 260 43.20 -24.01 -20.00
N GLN A 261 44.20 -23.95 -20.89
CA GLN A 261 45.03 -25.12 -21.17
C GLN A 261 45.75 -25.60 -19.90
N GLY A 262 45.56 -26.87 -19.54
CA GLY A 262 46.14 -27.46 -18.34
C GLY A 262 45.51 -27.00 -17.02
N ALA A 263 44.45 -26.18 -17.05
CA ALA A 263 43.74 -25.80 -15.83
C ALA A 263 43.04 -27.01 -15.21
N VAL A 264 43.05 -27.10 -13.87
CA VAL A 264 42.36 -28.16 -13.13
C VAL A 264 40.96 -27.66 -12.78
N LEU A 265 39.94 -28.24 -13.42
CA LEU A 265 38.55 -27.80 -13.27
C LEU A 265 37.72 -28.69 -12.33
N LYS A 266 38.33 -29.65 -11.63
CA LYS A 266 37.61 -30.65 -10.82
C LYS A 266 36.63 -29.99 -9.85
N GLN A 267 35.34 -30.31 -9.96
CA GLN A 267 34.26 -29.73 -9.13
C GLN A 267 34.08 -28.20 -9.26
N ALA A 268 34.72 -27.54 -10.23
CA ALA A 268 34.46 -26.13 -10.51
C ALA A 268 33.03 -25.97 -11.03
N ILE A 269 32.31 -24.97 -10.54
CA ILE A 269 30.89 -24.73 -10.88
C ILE A 269 30.82 -23.63 -11.94
N PHE A 270 30.14 -23.90 -13.05
CA PHE A 270 30.01 -23.00 -14.20
C PHE A 270 28.57 -22.65 -14.53
N ASP A 271 27.64 -22.82 -13.58
CA ASP A 271 26.21 -22.57 -13.83
C ASP A 271 25.98 -21.17 -14.41
N TYR A 272 25.35 -21.11 -15.59
CA TYR A 272 25.07 -19.86 -16.32
C TYR A 272 26.30 -19.02 -16.71
N ALA A 273 27.52 -19.57 -16.62
CA ALA A 273 28.72 -18.87 -17.09
C ALA A 273 28.69 -18.70 -18.62
N ILE A 274 29.25 -17.61 -19.13
CA ILE A 274 29.53 -17.45 -20.56
C ILE A 274 30.89 -18.09 -20.82
N TRP A 275 30.89 -19.22 -21.53
CA TRP A 275 32.06 -20.05 -21.75
C TRP A 275 33.10 -19.43 -22.68
N VAL A 276 34.25 -20.09 -22.83
CA VAL A 276 35.39 -19.58 -23.61
C VAL A 276 35.05 -19.31 -25.08
N ASN A 277 34.07 -20.04 -25.63
CA ASN A 277 33.57 -19.90 -27.00
C ASN A 277 32.38 -18.92 -27.12
N GLY A 278 31.91 -18.33 -26.03
CA GLY A 278 30.76 -17.42 -26.00
C GLY A 278 29.40 -18.07 -25.77
N GLU A 279 29.33 -19.40 -25.64
CA GLU A 279 28.07 -20.09 -25.31
C GLU A 279 27.79 -20.04 -23.80
N THR A 280 26.52 -20.09 -23.41
CA THR A 280 26.13 -20.11 -22.00
C THR A 280 26.06 -21.53 -21.47
N CYS A 281 26.75 -21.79 -20.36
CA CYS A 281 26.69 -23.07 -19.66
C CYS A 281 25.33 -23.27 -19.00
N LEU A 282 24.82 -24.50 -19.06
CA LEU A 282 23.57 -24.90 -18.43
C LEU A 282 23.73 -25.06 -16.90
N PRO A 283 22.62 -25.05 -16.14
CA PRO A 283 22.65 -25.40 -14.72
C PRO A 283 23.17 -26.81 -14.48
N GLY A 284 23.94 -27.02 -13.41
CA GLY A 284 24.61 -28.28 -13.10
C GLY A 284 25.95 -28.46 -13.81
N SER A 285 26.49 -27.43 -14.44
CA SER A 285 27.79 -27.47 -15.12
C SER A 285 28.92 -27.54 -14.07
N THR A 286 29.31 -28.76 -13.70
CA THR A 286 30.32 -29.01 -12.67
C THR A 286 31.49 -29.77 -13.26
N GLY A 287 32.70 -29.21 -13.20
CA GLY A 287 33.89 -29.77 -13.83
C GLY A 287 34.04 -29.45 -15.31
N GLU A 288 32.91 -29.26 -15.99
CA GLU A 288 32.82 -28.95 -17.41
C GLU A 288 31.60 -28.05 -17.67
N CYS A 289 31.65 -27.33 -18.79
CA CYS A 289 30.51 -26.53 -19.25
C CYS A 289 29.58 -27.40 -20.08
N LEU A 290 28.36 -27.60 -19.59
CA LEU A 290 27.30 -28.30 -20.33
C LEU A 290 26.61 -27.30 -21.26
N ILE A 291 26.59 -27.59 -22.56
CA ILE A 291 26.00 -26.72 -23.58
C ILE A 291 24.83 -27.45 -24.24
N ALA A 292 23.74 -26.73 -24.51
CA ALA A 292 22.62 -27.29 -25.25
C ALA A 292 23.06 -27.61 -26.70
N ILE A 293 23.01 -28.89 -27.07
CA ILE A 293 23.24 -29.32 -28.45
C ILE A 293 22.13 -28.69 -29.30
N LYS A 294 22.49 -27.79 -30.23
CA LYS A 294 21.54 -27.31 -31.24
C LYS A 294 21.23 -28.47 -32.19
N PRO A 295 19.94 -28.76 -32.46
CA PRO A 295 19.53 -29.83 -33.36
C PRO A 295 19.97 -29.57 -34.81
#